data_AF-A0A3E0KIC0-F1
#
_entry.id   AF-A0A3E0KIC0-F1
#
_cell.length_a   1.000
_cell.length_b   1.000
_cell.length_c   1.000
_cell.angle_alpha   90.00
_cell.angle_beta   90.00
_cell.angle_gamma   90.00
#
_symmetry.space_group_name_H-M   'P 1'
#
loop_
_entity.id
_entity.type
_entity.pdbx_description
1 polymer ?
#
loop_
_entity_poly.entity_id
_entity_poly.type
_entity_poly.pdbx_seq_one_letter_code
_entity_poly.pdbx_strand_id
1 'polypeptide(L)'
;MGSEAPLPIVIEPMTIGDVDAVMEIERRSFPTPWSRAAFVSELLDNDRAHYLVARLQTDDGPRVVGYIGMWLIAGEGHITN
;
A
#
# COMPACT_ATOMS: atom_id res chain seq x y z
N MET A 1 -17.97 -13.55 -23.52
CA MET A 1 -16.87 -12.72 -22.98
C MET A 1 -17.52 -11.81 -21.95
N GLY A 2 -17.64 -12.27 -20.71
CA GLY A 2 -18.33 -11.52 -19.66
C GLY A 2 -17.47 -10.32 -19.30
N SER A 3 -17.97 -9.11 -19.52
CA SER A 3 -17.35 -7.92 -18.93
C SER A 3 -17.65 -7.96 -17.44
N GLU A 4 -16.69 -8.41 -16.62
CA GLU A 4 -16.75 -8.09 -15.19
C GLU A 4 -16.72 -6.57 -15.08
N ALA A 5 -17.71 -6.02 -14.36
CA ALA A 5 -17.66 -4.61 -13.98
C ALA A 5 -16.35 -4.37 -13.20
N PRO A 6 -15.66 -3.24 -13.42
CA PRO A 6 -14.44 -2.94 -12.70
C PRO A 6 -14.71 -2.99 -11.19
N LEU A 7 -13.81 -3.63 -10.45
CA LEU A 7 -13.90 -3.68 -8.98
C LEU A 7 -13.92 -2.25 -8.43
N PRO A 8 -14.73 -1.97 -7.38
CA PRO A 8 -14.82 -0.65 -6.77
C PRO A 8 -13.59 -0.36 -5.89
N ILE A 9 -12.44 -0.18 -6.54
CA ILE A 9 -11.15 0.10 -5.92
C ILE A 9 -10.85 1.60 -5.99
N VAL A 10 -10.45 2.18 -4.88
CA VAL A 10 -9.92 3.56 -4.80
C VAL A 10 -8.43 3.49 -4.43
N ILE A 11 -7.59 4.26 -5.12
CA ILE A 11 -6.17 4.39 -4.79
C ILE A 11 -5.96 5.68 -4.00
N GLU A 12 -5.37 5.58 -2.81
CA GLU A 12 -5.21 6.71 -1.89
C GLU A 12 -3.82 6.68 -1.23
N PRO A 13 -3.30 7.82 -0.74
CA PRO A 13 -2.11 7.85 0.11
C PRO A 13 -2.26 6.91 1.30
N MET A 14 -1.25 6.09 1.54
CA MET A 14 -1.18 5.24 2.72
C MET A 14 -1.06 6.11 3.98
N THR A 15 -1.83 5.77 5.01
CA THR A 15 -1.72 6.41 6.32
C THR A 15 -1.17 5.44 7.37
N ILE A 16 -0.77 5.96 8.53
CA ILE A 16 -0.35 5.13 9.67
C ILE A 16 -1.45 4.15 10.10
N GLY A 17 -2.72 4.52 9.94
CA GLY A 17 -3.86 3.65 10.23
C GLY A 17 -3.95 2.42 9.33
N ASP A 18 -3.32 2.46 8.15
CA ASP A 18 -3.36 1.35 7.18
C ASP A 18 -2.24 0.34 7.39
N VAL A 19 -1.22 0.67 8.20
CA VAL A 19 -0.01 -0.15 8.38
C VAL A 19 -0.35 -1.58 8.82
N ASP A 20 -1.30 -1.76 9.72
CA ASP A 20 -1.62 -3.11 10.22
C ASP A 20 -2.26 -4.00 9.12
N ALA A 21 -3.08 -3.40 8.24
CA ALA A 21 -3.66 -4.09 7.09
C ALA A 21 -2.61 -4.37 6.00
N VAL A 22 -1.74 -3.40 5.73
CA VAL A 22 -0.59 -3.57 4.82
C VAL A 22 0.33 -4.68 5.30
N MET A 23 0.61 -4.76 6.59
CA MET A 23 1.42 -5.82 7.17
C MET A 23 0.79 -7.22 7.01
N GLU A 24 -0.55 -7.33 6.96
CA GLU A 24 -1.22 -8.60 6.62
C GLU A 24 -0.96 -9.01 5.18
N ILE A 25 -1.04 -8.06 4.24
CA ILE A 25 -0.74 -8.27 2.83
C ILE A 25 0.74 -8.64 2.66
N GLU A 26 1.63 -7.85 3.26
CA GLU A 26 3.09 -8.00 3.18
C GLU A 26 3.56 -9.41 3.57
N ARG A 27 3.08 -9.92 4.70
CA ARG A 27 3.40 -11.28 5.18
C ARG A 27 2.92 -12.39 4.25
N ARG A 28 1.91 -12.13 3.42
CA ARG A 28 1.38 -13.10 2.45
C ARG A 28 2.07 -12.98 1.09
N SER A 29 2.47 -11.76 0.73
CA SER A 29 3.07 -11.44 -0.56
C SER A 29 4.56 -11.79 -0.62
N PHE A 30 5.30 -11.63 0.48
CA PHE A 30 6.75 -11.76 0.48
C PHE A 30 7.27 -12.76 1.51
N PRO A 31 8.29 -13.57 1.15
CA PRO A 31 8.93 -14.50 2.08
C PRO A 31 9.76 -13.79 3.16
N THR A 32 10.23 -12.57 2.87
CA THR A 32 10.98 -11.71 3.79
C THR A 32 10.24 -10.38 3.96
N PRO A 33 9.14 -10.36 4.74
CA PRO A 33 8.31 -9.17 4.89
C PRO A 33 9.07 -8.06 5.61
N TRP A 34 8.82 -6.82 5.21
CA TRP A 34 9.24 -5.64 5.93
C TRP A 34 8.63 -5.60 7.32
N SER A 35 9.38 -4.99 8.25
CA SER A 35 8.88 -4.79 9.60
C SER A 35 7.87 -3.65 9.63
N ARG A 36 6.96 -3.69 10.62
CA ARG A 36 6.05 -2.57 10.89
C ARG A 36 6.80 -1.25 11.09
N ALA A 37 7.94 -1.30 11.77
CA ALA A 37 8.77 -0.12 12.02
C ALA A 37 9.35 0.47 10.72
N ALA A 38 9.67 -0.36 9.73
CA ALA A 38 10.13 0.11 8.43
C ALA A 38 9.04 0.93 7.74
N PHE A 39 7.80 0.40 7.62
CA PHE A 39 6.68 1.17 7.05
C PHE A 39 6.39 2.46 7.80
N VAL A 40 6.42 2.44 9.15
CA VAL A 40 6.21 3.65 9.94
C VAL A 40 7.30 4.70 9.66
N SER A 41 8.57 4.28 9.57
CA SER A 41 9.66 5.20 9.27
C SER A 41 9.58 5.76 7.85
N GLU A 42 9.18 4.95 6.87
CA GLU A 42 8.94 5.46 5.51
C GLU A 42 7.85 6.53 5.48
N LEU A 43 6.76 6.34 6.22
CA LEU A 43 5.63 7.26 6.22
C LEU A 43 5.88 8.55 7.00
N LEU A 44 6.75 8.53 8.02
CA LEU A 44 6.94 9.66 8.93
C LEU A 44 8.28 10.39 8.73
N ASP A 45 9.33 9.65 8.35
CA ASP A 45 10.70 10.14 8.37
C ASP A 45 11.31 10.29 6.96
N ASN A 46 10.64 9.78 5.92
CA ASN A 46 11.13 9.81 4.54
C ASN A 46 10.23 10.65 3.63
N ASP A 47 10.55 11.94 3.48
CA ASP A 47 9.83 12.86 2.57
C ASP A 47 9.85 12.44 1.09
N ARG A 48 10.70 11.48 0.72
CA ARG A 48 10.81 10.94 -0.65
C ARG A 48 9.96 9.69 -0.86
N ALA A 49 9.40 9.14 0.22
CA ALA A 49 8.57 7.95 0.19
C ALA A 49 7.14 8.32 -0.22
N HIS A 50 6.68 7.66 -1.27
CA HIS A 50 5.32 7.74 -1.78
C HIS A 50 4.69 6.36 -1.65
N TYR A 51 3.85 6.20 -0.64
CA TYR A 51 3.11 4.97 -0.40
C TYR A 51 1.63 5.18 -0.70
N LEU A 52 1.05 4.25 -1.46
CA LEU A 52 -0.36 4.23 -1.82
C LEU A 52 -0.98 2.91 -1.39
N VAL A 53 -2.26 2.95 -1.02
CA VAL A 53 -3.09 1.76 -0.77
C VAL A 53 -4.19 1.64 -1.82
N ALA A 54 -4.52 0.40 -2.16
CA ALA A 54 -5.71 0.06 -2.91
C ALA A 54 -6.82 -0.34 -1.93
N ARG A 55 -7.92 0.43 -1.93
CA ARG A 55 -9.05 0.27 -1.00
C ARG A 55 -10.28 -0.21 -1.76
N LEU A 56 -10.68 -1.45 -1.51
CA LEU A 56 -11.91 -2.04 -2.02
C LEU A 56 -13.10 -1.56 -1.18
N GLN A 57 -14.08 -0.95 -1.83
CA GLN A 57 -15.35 -0.63 -1.20
C GLN A 57 -16.17 -1.92 -1.09
N THR A 58 -16.53 -2.31 0.13
CA THR A 58 -17.43 -3.44 0.40
C THR A 58 -18.62 -2.96 1.23
N ASP A 59 -19.66 -3.79 1.33
CA ASP A 59 -20.84 -3.50 2.16
C ASP A 59 -20.50 -3.38 3.65
N ASP A 60 -19.43 -4.06 4.09
CA ASP A 60 -18.90 -4.02 5.46
C ASP A 60 -17.94 -2.83 5.70
N GLY A 61 -17.69 -2.01 4.67
CA GLY A 61 -16.80 -0.86 4.71
C GLY A 61 -15.50 -1.04 3.92
N PRO A 62 -14.74 0.06 3.74
CA PRO A 62 -13.55 0.03 2.89
C PRO A 62 -12.42 -0.85 3.46
N ARG A 63 -11.89 -1.75 2.64
CA ARG A 63 -10.79 -2.65 3.00
C ARG A 63 -9.56 -2.41 2.16
N VAL A 64 -8.39 -2.31 2.79
CA VAL A 64 -7.10 -2.32 2.08
C VAL A 64 -6.84 -3.72 1.53
N VAL A 65 -6.65 -3.81 0.22
CA VAL A 65 -6.44 -5.08 -0.52
C VAL A 65 -5.12 -5.11 -1.29
N GLY A 66 -4.40 -3.99 -1.33
CA GLY A 66 -3.08 -3.87 -1.94
C GLY A 66 -2.41 -2.59 -1.48
N TYR A 67 -1.10 -2.51 -1.68
CA TYR A 67 -0.33 -1.30 -1.48
C TYR A 67 0.85 -1.27 -2.44
N ILE A 68 1.47 -0.11 -2.60
CA ILE A 68 2.73 0.08 -3.29
C ILE A 68 3.53 1.16 -2.58
N GLY A 69 4.84 0.95 -2.48
CA GLY A 69 5.79 1.98 -2.04
C GLY A 69 6.72 2.37 -3.18
N MET A 70 7.05 3.65 -3.26
CA MET A 70 8.06 4.16 -4.18
C MET A 70 8.88 5.26 -3.53
N TRP A 71 10.18 5.27 -3.76
CA TRP A 71 11.02 6.44 -3.48
C TRP A 71 11.21 7.26 -4.74
N LEU A 72 10.99 8.57 -4.65
CA LEU A 72 11.29 9.51 -5.73
C LEU A 72 12.60 10.25 -5.41
N ILE A 73 13.66 9.96 -6.16
CA ILE A 73 14.98 10.55 -5.95
C ILE A 73 15.48 11.13 -7.28
N ALA A 74 15.70 12.44 -7.34
CA ALA A 74 16.28 13.13 -8.49
C ALA A 74 15.59 12.82 -9.85
N GLY A 75 14.27 12.58 -9.83
CA GLY A 75 13.49 12.24 -11.04
C GLY A 75 13.43 10.75 -11.37
N GLU A 76 14.09 9.90 -10.57
CA GLU A 76 14.02 8.44 -10.66
C GLU A 76 13.07 7.88 -9.60
N GLY A 77 12.22 6.93 -10.02
CA GLY A 77 11.28 6.23 -9.14
C GLY A 77 11.79 4.83 -8.84
N HIS A 78 12.03 4.53 -7.57
CA HIS A 78 12.39 3.18 -7.11
C HIS A 78 11.20 2.54 -6.41
N ILE A 79 10.63 1.49 -7.03
CA ILE A 79 9.60 0.70 -6.38
C ILE A 79 10.24 -0.09 -5.24
N THR A 80 9.67 0.07 -4.04
CA THR A 80 10.05 -0.66 -2.84
C THR A 80 9.06 -1.81 -2.59
N ASN A 81 9.48 -2.79 -1.80
CA ASN A 81 8.81 -4.08 -1.59
C ASN A 81 7.28 -4.06 -1.69
#